data_AF-M7WHS2-F1
#
_entry.id   AF-M7WHS2-F1
#
_cell.length_a   1.000
_cell.length_b   1.000
_cell.length_c   1.000
_cell.angle_alpha   90.00
_cell.angle_beta   90.00
_cell.angle_gamma   90.00
#
_symmetry.space_group_name_H-M   'P 1'
#
loop_
_entity.id
_entity.type
_entity.pdbx_description
1 polymer ?
#
loop_
_entity_poly.entity_id
_entity_poly.type
_entity_poly.pdbx_seq_one_letter_code
_entity_poly.pdbx_strand_id
1 'polypeptide(L)'
;MTTNKIEQIQSQINEILTLINSSLPPIQEKTENFRKVIDQAANNASGINSDIKRIERTQDRINLVLQMLVVAKEQRSVVNKCKESFKTKDYDGTVRHFVQLKSYGNGCSRIMKEEINLLQKSIEEEFMNNFKNATEKGDMKQILRYTDLLMRIGSSEFATKQYITYYTTLILNESTTIKEKLLKLDINTIKAEAIFTKTIQGFVDFSLKVVSRQNSIKAIDVFQPDKYYFIIQQLYDQINICVLTLVITFTSIRRISSLQTQKGTKDYPEQDVLIVLDETSSISNVISFYKDYFNDFLGKINASDEVKNKPIESIKKLDDELDKLLNSFVLLEESYVSATLTHSIKERIKISEFGEALDLFFYVLQQSAERVVLTKSFQTICAIINLHVNMIKSYLLPMTKNVVRDNTSFTNVLSKEALTCIDSCEANIIKLHSTLSLKINTLWRNNSKYLEMVNTNLDDLLATRELFTSLSN
;
A
#
# COMPACT_ATOMS: atom_id res chain seq x y z
N MET A 1 -105.32 99.10 5.83
CA MET A 1 -103.83 99.18 5.74
C MET A 1 -103.11 97.81 5.84
N THR A 2 -103.81 96.69 5.99
CA THR A 2 -103.23 95.35 6.20
C THR A 2 -103.14 94.48 4.93
N THR A 3 -103.98 94.70 3.92
CA THR A 3 -104.01 93.94 2.66
C THR A 3 -102.78 94.19 1.77
N ASN A 4 -102.27 95.42 1.75
CA ASN A 4 -101.15 95.84 0.89
C ASN A 4 -99.78 95.26 1.34
N LYS A 5 -99.62 94.96 2.64
CA LYS A 5 -98.41 94.29 3.18
C LYS A 5 -98.39 92.78 2.89
N ILE A 6 -99.56 92.14 2.88
CA ILE A 6 -99.68 90.70 2.59
C ILE A 6 -99.39 90.44 1.11
N GLU A 7 -99.90 91.29 0.20
CA GLU A 7 -99.59 91.22 -1.23
C GLU A 7 -98.11 91.51 -1.54
N GLN A 8 -97.48 92.47 -0.86
CA GLN A 8 -96.04 92.71 -0.98
C GLN A 8 -95.19 91.53 -0.49
N ILE A 9 -95.55 90.93 0.64
CA ILE A 9 -94.84 89.74 1.16
C ILE A 9 -95.04 88.56 0.21
N GLN A 10 -96.24 88.35 -0.34
CA GLN A 10 -96.48 87.31 -1.34
C GLN A 10 -95.73 87.57 -2.65
N SER A 11 -95.61 88.82 -3.09
CA SER A 11 -94.79 89.20 -4.24
C SER A 11 -93.31 88.91 -4.00
N GLN A 12 -92.77 89.27 -2.84
CA GLN A 12 -91.37 89.00 -2.48
C GLN A 12 -91.11 87.50 -2.29
N ILE A 13 -92.05 86.75 -1.71
CA ILE A 13 -91.96 85.29 -1.62
C ILE A 13 -92.00 84.67 -3.01
N ASN A 14 -92.85 85.17 -3.91
CA ASN A 14 -92.90 84.69 -5.29
C ASN A 14 -91.64 85.05 -6.07
N GLU A 15 -91.05 86.22 -5.86
CA GLU A 15 -89.75 86.62 -6.42
C GLU A 15 -88.62 85.73 -5.88
N ILE A 16 -88.58 85.48 -4.57
CA ILE A 16 -87.59 84.59 -3.96
C ILE A 16 -87.79 83.15 -4.45
N LEU A 17 -89.02 82.67 -4.54
CA LEU A 17 -89.33 81.34 -5.08
C LEU A 17 -88.98 81.26 -6.57
N THR A 18 -89.18 82.30 -7.36
CA THR A 18 -88.71 82.32 -8.76
C THR A 18 -87.18 82.40 -8.83
N LEU A 19 -86.51 83.11 -7.93
CA LEU A 19 -85.05 83.14 -7.85
C LEU A 19 -84.47 81.78 -7.44
N ILE A 20 -85.08 81.12 -6.44
CA ILE A 20 -84.71 79.77 -6.00
C ILE A 20 -85.00 78.77 -7.12
N ASN A 21 -86.18 78.81 -7.73
CA ASN A 21 -86.54 77.88 -8.81
C ASN A 21 -85.73 78.10 -10.09
N SER A 22 -85.19 79.31 -10.32
CA SER A 22 -84.28 79.58 -11.44
C SER A 22 -82.82 79.29 -11.12
N SER A 23 -82.38 79.43 -9.87
CA SER A 23 -80.96 79.30 -9.48
C SER A 23 -80.61 77.90 -8.93
N LEU A 24 -81.54 77.21 -8.28
CA LEU A 24 -81.32 75.90 -7.68
C LEU A 24 -81.07 74.80 -8.72
N PRO A 25 -81.84 74.69 -9.82
CA PRO A 25 -81.58 73.68 -10.85
C PRO A 25 -80.18 73.76 -11.48
N PRO A 26 -79.65 74.93 -11.90
CA PRO A 26 -78.30 75.01 -12.45
C PRO A 26 -77.21 74.77 -11.40
N ILE A 27 -77.46 75.05 -10.11
CA ILE A 27 -76.53 74.69 -9.02
C ILE A 27 -76.53 73.17 -8.80
N GLN A 28 -77.69 72.52 -8.82
CA GLN A 28 -77.82 71.06 -8.73
C GLN A 28 -77.14 70.38 -9.93
N GLU A 29 -77.36 70.90 -11.14
CA GLU A 29 -76.72 70.41 -12.36
C GLU A 29 -75.19 70.56 -12.28
N LYS A 30 -74.67 71.72 -11.84
CA LYS A 30 -73.22 71.91 -11.62
C LYS A 30 -72.67 70.96 -10.58
N THR A 31 -73.37 70.74 -9.47
CA THR A 31 -72.95 69.84 -8.39
C THR A 31 -72.91 68.39 -8.86
N GLU A 32 -73.91 67.97 -9.64
CA GLU A 32 -73.95 66.64 -10.24
C GLU A 32 -72.84 66.46 -11.30
N ASN A 33 -72.56 67.49 -12.08
CA ASN A 33 -71.43 67.49 -13.01
C ASN A 33 -70.09 67.42 -12.27
N PHE A 34 -69.91 68.16 -11.17
CA PHE A 34 -68.71 68.06 -10.32
C PHE A 34 -68.56 66.66 -9.71
N ARG A 35 -69.65 66.06 -9.23
CA ARG A 35 -69.65 64.70 -8.70
C ARG A 35 -69.22 63.69 -9.76
N LYS A 36 -69.79 63.77 -10.97
CA LYS A 36 -69.39 62.93 -12.11
C LYS A 36 -67.90 63.08 -12.43
N VAL A 37 -67.36 64.30 -12.41
CA VAL A 37 -65.94 64.56 -12.65
C VAL A 37 -65.06 63.97 -11.54
N ILE A 38 -65.46 64.08 -10.27
CA ILE A 38 -64.74 63.49 -9.12
C ILE A 38 -64.75 61.96 -9.20
N ASP A 39 -65.91 61.36 -9.51
CA ASP A 39 -66.04 59.91 -9.66
C ASP A 39 -65.19 59.39 -10.84
N GLN A 40 -65.16 60.13 -11.96
CA GLN A 40 -64.23 59.84 -13.06
C GLN A 40 -62.77 59.96 -12.65
N ALA A 41 -62.40 61.00 -11.89
CA ALA A 41 -61.03 61.17 -11.40
C ALA A 41 -60.62 60.05 -10.44
N ALA A 42 -61.52 59.60 -9.55
CA ALA A 42 -61.28 58.49 -8.64
C ALA A 42 -61.11 57.15 -9.38
N ASN A 43 -61.94 56.90 -10.40
CA ASN A 43 -61.82 55.73 -11.26
C ASN A 43 -60.52 55.75 -12.09
N ASN A 44 -60.12 56.92 -12.59
CA ASN A 44 -58.84 57.08 -13.27
C ASN A 44 -57.66 56.83 -12.31
N ALA A 45 -57.72 57.34 -11.08
CA ALA A 45 -56.69 57.13 -10.07
C ALA A 45 -56.54 55.66 -9.66
N SER A 46 -57.66 54.92 -9.54
CA SER A 46 -57.62 53.48 -9.27
C SER A 46 -57.06 52.69 -10.46
N GLY A 47 -57.41 53.08 -11.69
CA GLY A 47 -56.80 52.57 -12.92
C GLY A 47 -55.29 52.76 -12.94
N ILE A 48 -54.82 53.99 -12.71
CA ILE A 48 -53.39 54.34 -12.63
C ILE A 48 -52.66 53.50 -11.58
N ASN A 49 -53.23 53.33 -10.39
CA ASN A 49 -52.61 52.51 -9.34
C ASN A 49 -52.49 51.03 -9.74
N SER A 50 -53.47 50.50 -10.48
CA SER A 50 -53.39 49.13 -11.02
C SER A 50 -52.30 48.98 -12.08
N ASP A 51 -52.10 50.00 -12.91
CA ASP A 51 -51.04 50.04 -13.92
C ASP A 51 -49.65 50.15 -13.28
N ILE A 52 -49.50 50.97 -12.22
CA ILE A 52 -48.24 51.07 -11.46
C ILE A 52 -47.85 49.69 -10.90
N LYS A 53 -48.78 48.99 -10.24
CA LYS A 53 -48.51 47.62 -9.73
C LYS A 53 -48.15 46.64 -10.83
N ARG A 54 -48.72 46.79 -12.04
CA ARG A 54 -48.39 45.97 -13.19
C ARG A 54 -46.98 46.28 -13.71
N ILE A 55 -46.59 47.55 -13.73
CA ILE A 55 -45.24 48.00 -14.09
C ILE A 55 -44.22 47.45 -13.10
N GLU A 56 -44.45 47.58 -11.79
CA GLU A 56 -43.56 47.04 -10.75
C GLU A 56 -43.31 45.53 -10.91
N ARG A 57 -44.38 44.72 -11.06
CA ARG A 57 -44.25 43.28 -11.31
C ARG A 57 -43.48 42.97 -12.60
N THR A 58 -43.62 43.82 -13.62
CA THR A 58 -42.90 43.65 -14.88
C THR A 58 -41.43 44.00 -14.70
N GLN A 59 -41.11 45.04 -13.93
CA GLN A 59 -39.76 45.44 -13.60
C GLN A 59 -39.04 44.35 -12.79
N ASP A 60 -39.70 43.73 -11.81
CA ASP A 60 -39.14 42.61 -11.05
C ASP A 60 -38.81 41.42 -11.95
N ARG A 61 -39.71 41.08 -12.89
CA ARG A 61 -39.48 40.02 -13.89
C ARG A 61 -38.31 40.36 -14.82
N ILE A 62 -38.21 41.61 -15.29
CA ILE A 62 -37.11 42.07 -16.13
C ILE A 62 -35.78 41.97 -15.37
N ASN A 63 -35.74 42.40 -14.11
CA ASN A 63 -34.54 42.33 -13.27
C ASN A 63 -34.09 40.88 -13.06
N LEU A 64 -35.03 39.95 -12.83
CA LEU A 64 -34.73 38.53 -12.71
C LEU A 64 -34.13 37.97 -14.02
N VAL A 65 -34.71 38.31 -15.17
CA VAL A 65 -34.20 37.87 -16.49
C VAL A 65 -32.82 38.47 -16.77
N LEU A 66 -32.58 39.74 -16.43
CA LEU A 66 -31.26 40.36 -16.59
C LEU A 66 -30.20 39.67 -15.74
N GLN A 67 -30.49 39.34 -14.49
CA GLN A 67 -29.58 38.57 -13.63
C GLN A 67 -29.27 37.19 -14.23
N MET A 68 -30.29 36.49 -14.73
CA MET A 68 -30.09 35.20 -15.41
C MET A 68 -29.21 35.32 -16.67
N LEU A 69 -29.37 36.40 -17.46
CA LEU A 69 -28.56 36.65 -18.65
C LEU A 69 -27.09 36.96 -18.31
N VAL A 70 -26.84 37.70 -17.23
CA VAL A 70 -25.47 37.97 -16.75
C VAL A 70 -24.78 36.67 -16.34
N VAL A 71 -25.44 35.84 -15.54
CA VAL A 71 -24.91 34.52 -15.14
C VAL A 71 -24.66 33.63 -16.36
N ALA A 72 -25.60 33.57 -17.30
CA ALA A 72 -25.43 32.78 -18.53
C ALA A 72 -24.24 33.27 -19.38
N LYS A 73 -24.03 34.58 -19.47
CA LYS A 73 -22.89 35.19 -20.18
C LYS A 73 -21.56 34.80 -19.53
N GLU A 74 -21.48 34.84 -18.19
CA GLU A 74 -20.29 34.42 -17.46
C GLU A 74 -19.99 32.93 -17.65
N GLN A 75 -20.99 32.06 -17.46
CA GLN A 75 -20.85 30.63 -17.69
C GLN A 75 -20.37 30.33 -19.12
N ARG A 76 -20.93 31.02 -20.12
CA ARG A 76 -20.52 30.90 -21.53
C ARG A 76 -19.08 31.34 -21.76
N SER A 77 -18.66 32.42 -21.12
CA SER A 77 -17.27 32.89 -21.17
C SER A 77 -16.30 31.84 -20.64
N VAL A 78 -16.61 31.19 -19.52
CA VAL A 78 -15.76 30.14 -18.93
C VAL A 78 -15.70 28.90 -19.85
N VAL A 79 -16.81 28.49 -20.48
CA VAL A 79 -16.79 27.39 -21.46
C VAL A 79 -15.87 27.71 -22.63
N ASN A 80 -15.95 28.94 -23.16
CA ASN A 80 -15.09 29.35 -24.26
C ASN A 80 -13.61 29.36 -23.85
N LYS A 81 -13.27 29.88 -22.66
CA LYS A 81 -11.90 29.86 -22.12
C LYS A 81 -11.38 28.43 -21.95
N CYS A 82 -12.23 27.52 -21.46
CA CYS A 82 -11.87 26.11 -21.31
C CYS A 82 -11.57 25.46 -22.67
N LYS A 83 -12.44 25.68 -23.67
CA LYS A 83 -12.26 25.19 -25.05
C LYS A 83 -11.03 25.77 -25.72
N GLU A 84 -10.74 27.05 -25.51
CA GLU A 84 -9.56 27.72 -26.05
C GLU A 84 -8.28 27.15 -25.43
N SER A 85 -8.22 27.06 -24.10
CA SER A 85 -7.09 26.46 -23.37
C SER A 85 -6.82 25.03 -23.87
N PHE A 86 -7.89 24.25 -24.05
CA PHE A 86 -7.83 22.87 -24.54
C PHE A 86 -7.27 22.79 -25.96
N LYS A 87 -7.72 23.65 -26.87
CA LYS A 87 -7.19 23.75 -28.24
C LYS A 87 -5.71 24.13 -28.27
N THR A 88 -5.28 25.02 -27.38
CA THR A 88 -3.88 25.44 -27.25
C THR A 88 -2.99 24.45 -26.50
N LYS A 89 -3.55 23.32 -26.02
CA LYS A 89 -2.87 22.33 -25.17
C LYS A 89 -2.34 22.89 -23.84
N ASP A 90 -2.91 23.99 -23.35
CA ASP A 90 -2.71 24.45 -21.98
C ASP A 90 -3.60 23.62 -21.04
N TYR A 91 -3.15 22.41 -20.74
CA TYR A 91 -3.94 21.44 -19.97
C TYR A 91 -4.21 21.92 -18.53
N ASP A 92 -3.28 22.62 -17.91
CA ASP A 92 -3.46 23.19 -16.57
C ASP A 92 -4.52 24.31 -16.58
N GLY A 93 -4.49 25.17 -17.60
CA GLY A 93 -5.55 26.16 -17.86
C GLY A 93 -6.90 25.51 -18.16
N THR A 94 -6.94 24.44 -18.97
CA THR A 94 -8.16 23.67 -19.26
C THR A 94 -8.78 23.15 -17.97
N VAL A 95 -8.01 22.47 -17.13
CA VAL A 95 -8.52 21.91 -15.86
C VAL A 95 -9.03 23.01 -14.94
N ARG A 96 -8.31 24.13 -14.81
CA ARG A 96 -8.73 25.27 -13.97
C ARG A 96 -10.10 25.79 -14.39
N HIS A 97 -10.29 26.05 -15.69
CA HIS A 97 -11.58 26.51 -16.21
C HIS A 97 -12.65 25.43 -16.09
N PHE A 98 -12.31 24.15 -16.27
CA PHE A 98 -13.26 23.05 -16.14
C PHE A 98 -13.75 22.84 -14.71
N VAL A 99 -12.88 22.96 -13.71
CA VAL A 99 -13.26 22.95 -12.29
C VAL A 99 -14.22 24.11 -11.97
N GLN A 100 -13.94 25.30 -12.51
CA GLN A 100 -14.86 26.44 -12.40
C GLN A 100 -16.22 26.13 -13.04
N LEU A 101 -16.27 25.45 -14.20
CA LEU A 101 -17.51 25.02 -14.81
C LEU A 101 -18.30 24.05 -13.94
N LYS A 102 -17.63 23.09 -13.30
CA LYS A 102 -18.27 22.14 -12.38
C LYS A 102 -18.83 22.84 -11.14
N SER A 103 -18.22 23.92 -10.67
CA SER A 103 -18.72 24.67 -9.51
C SER A 103 -20.09 25.31 -9.74
N TYR A 104 -20.48 25.59 -10.99
CA TYR A 104 -21.81 26.10 -11.32
C TYR A 104 -22.94 25.07 -11.09
N GLY A 105 -22.61 23.77 -11.02
CA GLY A 105 -23.52 22.70 -10.61
C GLY A 105 -24.88 22.71 -11.31
N ASN A 106 -25.95 22.79 -10.51
CA ASN A 106 -27.34 22.79 -11.01
C ASN A 106 -27.79 24.11 -11.62
N GLY A 107 -27.02 25.19 -11.47
CA GLY A 107 -27.31 26.51 -12.05
C GLY A 107 -27.08 26.61 -13.57
N CYS A 108 -26.61 25.53 -14.20
CA CYS A 108 -26.44 25.46 -15.65
C CYS A 108 -27.73 25.02 -16.35
N SER A 109 -28.01 25.61 -17.52
CA SER A 109 -29.09 25.14 -18.40
C SER A 109 -28.81 23.71 -18.89
N ARG A 110 -29.86 23.00 -19.33
CA ARG A 110 -29.71 21.64 -19.87
C ARG A 110 -28.71 21.57 -21.04
N ILE A 111 -28.80 22.52 -21.98
CA ILE A 111 -27.91 22.59 -23.13
C ILE A 111 -26.45 22.77 -22.70
N MET A 112 -26.23 23.63 -21.69
CA MET A 112 -24.90 23.88 -21.15
C MET A 112 -24.34 22.63 -20.44
N LYS A 113 -25.18 21.89 -19.72
CA LYS A 113 -24.79 20.60 -19.10
C LYS A 113 -24.39 19.57 -20.15
N GLU A 114 -25.15 19.45 -21.25
CA GLU A 114 -24.80 18.57 -22.37
C GLU A 114 -23.45 18.96 -23.01
N GLU A 115 -23.21 20.26 -23.20
CA GLU A 115 -21.93 20.77 -23.73
C GLU A 115 -20.74 20.55 -22.78
N ILE A 116 -20.93 20.74 -21.47
CA ILE A 116 -19.91 20.45 -20.45
C ILE A 116 -19.59 18.94 -20.44
N ASN A 117 -20.59 18.08 -20.56
CA ASN A 117 -20.40 16.63 -20.60
C ASN A 117 -19.61 16.19 -21.85
N LEU A 118 -19.91 16.77 -23.02
CA LEU A 118 -19.14 16.51 -24.24
C LEU A 118 -17.68 16.99 -24.09
N LEU A 119 -17.49 18.19 -23.53
CA LEU A 119 -16.16 18.72 -23.27
C LEU A 119 -15.38 17.85 -22.28
N GLN A 120 -16.03 17.34 -21.22
CA GLN A 120 -15.42 16.42 -20.26
C GLN A 120 -14.88 15.17 -20.97
N LYS A 121 -15.71 14.53 -21.81
CA LYS A 121 -15.30 13.34 -22.55
C LYS A 121 -14.10 13.60 -23.45
N SER A 122 -14.09 14.71 -24.19
CA SER A 122 -12.95 15.07 -25.04
C SER A 122 -11.67 15.34 -24.24
N ILE A 123 -11.78 16.00 -23.08
CA ILE A 123 -10.63 16.23 -22.19
C ILE A 123 -10.11 14.90 -21.62
N GLU A 124 -11.00 14.03 -21.17
CA GLU A 124 -10.66 12.69 -20.66
C GLU A 124 -9.95 11.84 -21.71
N GLU A 125 -10.47 11.80 -22.93
CA GLU A 125 -9.86 11.06 -24.05
C GLU A 125 -8.45 11.57 -24.36
N GLU A 126 -8.26 12.88 -24.45
CA GLU A 126 -6.96 13.50 -24.71
C GLU A 126 -5.97 13.23 -23.58
N PHE A 127 -6.38 13.42 -22.31
CA PHE A 127 -5.53 13.13 -21.16
C PHE A 127 -5.18 11.65 -21.08
N MET A 128 -6.11 10.75 -21.41
CA MET A 128 -5.84 9.32 -21.45
C MET A 128 -4.90 8.90 -22.58
N ASN A 129 -5.01 9.51 -23.76
CA ASN A 129 -4.05 9.27 -24.84
C ASN A 129 -2.65 9.74 -24.45
N ASN A 130 -2.54 10.92 -23.83
CA ASN A 130 -1.25 11.41 -23.35
C ASN A 130 -0.70 10.61 -22.17
N PHE A 131 -1.56 10.11 -21.28
CA PHE A 131 -1.20 9.16 -20.22
C PHE A 131 -0.60 7.89 -20.83
N LYS A 132 -1.27 7.27 -21.82
CA LYS A 132 -0.76 6.09 -22.52
C LYS A 132 0.61 6.36 -23.16
N ASN A 133 0.76 7.47 -23.88
CA ASN A 133 2.04 7.87 -24.46
C ASN A 133 3.14 8.05 -23.40
N ALA A 134 2.81 8.57 -22.21
CA ALA A 134 3.75 8.69 -21.10
C ALA A 134 4.12 7.32 -20.51
N THR A 135 3.16 6.39 -20.41
CA THR A 135 3.41 5.01 -19.97
C THR A 135 4.33 4.26 -20.92
N GLU A 136 4.14 4.40 -22.23
CA GLU A 136 5.00 3.79 -23.26
C GLU A 136 6.44 4.33 -23.21
N LYS A 137 6.60 5.62 -22.89
CA LYS A 137 7.91 6.27 -22.72
C LYS A 137 8.54 6.04 -21.35
N GLY A 138 7.81 5.48 -20.39
CA GLY A 138 8.27 5.32 -19.01
C GLY A 138 8.49 6.63 -18.25
N ASP A 139 7.84 7.73 -18.65
CA ASP A 139 8.00 9.04 -18.00
C ASP A 139 7.10 9.14 -16.76
N MET A 140 7.66 8.74 -15.61
CA MET A 140 6.96 8.73 -14.33
C MET A 140 6.39 10.10 -13.92
N LYS A 141 7.07 11.21 -14.28
CA LYS A 141 6.59 12.56 -13.94
C LYS A 141 5.36 12.91 -14.77
N GLN A 142 5.36 12.59 -16.06
CA GLN A 142 4.20 12.83 -16.92
C GLN A 142 3.04 11.90 -16.57
N ILE A 143 3.30 10.64 -16.21
CA ILE A 143 2.27 9.71 -15.71
C ILE A 143 1.56 10.31 -14.50
N LEU A 144 2.31 10.77 -13.49
CA LEU A 144 1.74 11.42 -12.31
C LEU A 144 0.98 12.70 -12.66
N ARG A 145 1.53 13.53 -13.57
CA ARG A 145 0.87 14.76 -14.02
C ARG A 145 -0.49 14.49 -14.68
N TYR A 146 -0.56 13.55 -15.62
CA TYR A 146 -1.83 13.22 -16.28
C TYR A 146 -2.82 12.55 -15.32
N THR A 147 -2.34 11.79 -14.33
CA THR A 147 -3.18 11.30 -13.23
C THR A 147 -3.75 12.45 -12.39
N ASP A 148 -2.95 13.43 -11.99
CA ASP A 148 -3.41 14.63 -11.27
C ASP A 148 -4.46 15.41 -12.08
N LEU A 149 -4.20 15.64 -13.37
CA LEU A 149 -5.13 16.32 -14.27
C LEU A 149 -6.48 15.57 -14.37
N LEU A 150 -6.45 14.24 -14.52
CA LEU A 150 -7.66 13.41 -14.55
C LEU A 150 -8.41 13.41 -13.20
N MET A 151 -7.69 13.44 -12.07
CA MET A 151 -8.30 13.54 -10.75
C MET A 151 -9.04 14.87 -10.59
N ARG A 152 -8.44 15.99 -11.00
CA ARG A 152 -9.01 17.34 -10.87
C ARG A 152 -10.26 17.56 -11.72
N ILE A 153 -10.37 16.91 -12.88
CA ILE A 153 -11.61 16.97 -13.68
C ILE A 153 -12.73 16.07 -13.14
N GLY A 154 -12.50 15.34 -12.05
CA GLY A 154 -13.50 14.53 -11.35
C GLY A 154 -13.43 13.03 -11.62
N SER A 155 -12.38 12.55 -12.31
CA SER A 155 -12.21 11.14 -12.69
C SER A 155 -11.21 10.44 -11.78
N SER A 156 -11.29 10.70 -10.48
CA SER A 156 -10.25 10.31 -9.51
C SER A 156 -10.09 8.80 -9.36
N GLU A 157 -11.18 8.04 -9.24
CA GLU A 157 -11.08 6.58 -9.06
C GLU A 157 -10.46 5.92 -10.29
N PHE A 158 -10.89 6.35 -11.48
CA PHE A 158 -10.37 5.88 -12.74
C PHE A 158 -8.88 6.21 -12.90
N ALA A 159 -8.48 7.46 -12.62
CA ALA A 159 -7.10 7.91 -12.71
C ALA A 159 -6.18 7.13 -11.76
N THR A 160 -6.60 6.95 -10.50
CA THR A 160 -5.88 6.14 -9.51
C THR A 160 -5.75 4.68 -9.97
N LYS A 161 -6.82 4.10 -10.53
CA LYS A 161 -6.80 2.73 -11.06
C LYS A 161 -5.80 2.57 -12.20
N GLN A 162 -5.76 3.51 -13.14
CA GLN A 162 -4.79 3.48 -14.25
C GLN A 162 -3.35 3.61 -13.73
N TYR A 163 -3.13 4.49 -12.75
CA TYR A 163 -1.84 4.66 -12.10
C TYR A 163 -1.35 3.36 -11.45
N ILE A 164 -2.19 2.72 -10.63
CA ILE A 164 -1.91 1.43 -10.00
C ILE A 164 -1.62 0.39 -11.07
N THR A 165 -2.51 0.27 -12.07
CA THR A 165 -2.39 -0.72 -13.15
C THR A 165 -1.05 -0.62 -13.88
N TYR A 166 -0.58 0.59 -14.16
CA TYR A 166 0.71 0.79 -14.82
C TYR A 166 1.87 0.22 -13.98
N TYR A 167 1.96 0.60 -12.71
CA TYR A 167 3.07 0.18 -11.85
C TYR A 167 2.99 -1.28 -11.45
N THR A 168 1.80 -1.84 -11.22
CA THR A 168 1.64 -3.28 -10.99
C THR A 168 1.98 -4.09 -12.23
N THR A 169 1.62 -3.61 -13.43
CA THR A 169 2.02 -4.24 -14.71
C THR A 169 3.54 -4.17 -14.91
N LEU A 170 4.17 -3.06 -14.57
CA LEU A 170 5.63 -2.92 -14.63
C LEU A 170 6.34 -3.94 -13.73
N ILE A 171 5.87 -4.10 -12.49
CA ILE A 171 6.38 -5.09 -11.53
C ILE A 171 6.14 -6.52 -12.05
N LEU A 172 4.94 -6.80 -12.56
CA LEU A 172 4.57 -8.10 -13.11
C LEU A 172 5.44 -8.49 -14.32
N ASN A 173 5.68 -7.55 -15.23
CA ASN A 173 6.48 -7.78 -16.43
C ASN A 173 7.94 -8.11 -16.06
N GLU A 174 8.51 -7.41 -15.07
CA GLU A 174 9.86 -7.70 -14.59
C GLU A 174 9.92 -9.11 -13.98
N SER A 175 8.96 -9.46 -13.11
CA SER A 175 8.86 -10.80 -12.52
C SER A 175 8.69 -11.89 -13.58
N THR A 176 7.88 -11.65 -14.61
CA THR A 176 7.63 -12.60 -15.69
C THR A 176 8.88 -12.80 -16.54
N THR A 177 9.57 -11.72 -16.89
CA THR A 177 10.86 -11.76 -17.62
C THR A 177 11.90 -12.55 -16.84
N ILE A 178 11.99 -12.31 -15.53
CA ILE A 178 12.87 -13.03 -14.63
C ILE A 178 12.52 -14.53 -14.59
N LYS A 179 11.24 -14.87 -14.41
CA LYS A 179 10.76 -16.24 -14.38
C LYS A 179 11.08 -16.98 -15.68
N GLU A 180 10.85 -16.35 -16.82
CA GLU A 180 11.18 -16.93 -18.13
C GLU A 180 12.67 -17.19 -18.30
N LYS A 181 13.53 -16.29 -17.80
CA LYS A 181 14.99 -16.51 -17.79
C LYS A 181 15.36 -17.70 -16.92
N LEU A 182 14.80 -17.81 -15.71
CA LEU A 182 15.05 -18.92 -14.79
C LEU A 182 14.63 -20.27 -15.38
N LEU A 183 13.48 -20.33 -16.07
CA LEU A 183 12.98 -21.54 -16.72
C LEU A 183 13.82 -21.99 -17.92
N LYS A 184 14.63 -21.09 -18.50
CA LYS A 184 15.50 -21.37 -19.65
C LYS A 184 16.94 -21.73 -19.24
N LEU A 185 17.29 -21.68 -17.95
CA LEU A 185 18.61 -22.06 -17.48
C LEU A 185 18.86 -23.56 -17.72
N ASP A 186 20.08 -23.89 -18.10
CA ASP A 186 20.50 -25.28 -18.22
C ASP A 186 20.72 -25.91 -16.84
N ILE A 187 20.58 -27.24 -16.79
CA ILE A 187 20.65 -28.02 -15.54
C ILE A 187 22.03 -27.89 -14.88
N ASN A 188 23.11 -27.72 -15.64
CA ASN A 188 24.46 -27.63 -15.08
C ASN A 188 24.66 -26.29 -14.36
N THR A 189 24.21 -25.19 -14.98
CA THR A 189 24.22 -23.86 -14.37
C THR A 189 23.30 -23.79 -13.15
N ILE A 190 22.12 -24.41 -13.20
CA ILE A 190 21.25 -24.54 -12.02
C ILE A 190 22.03 -25.23 -10.89
N LYS A 191 22.68 -26.35 -11.15
CA LYS A 191 23.41 -27.12 -10.12
C LYS A 191 24.66 -26.43 -9.57
N ALA A 192 25.35 -25.61 -10.36
CA ALA A 192 26.64 -25.05 -9.96
C ALA A 192 26.56 -23.70 -9.22
N GLU A 193 25.49 -22.93 -9.40
CA GLU A 193 25.44 -21.53 -8.96
C GLU A 193 24.20 -21.18 -8.12
N ALA A 194 24.38 -20.22 -7.18
CA ALA A 194 23.31 -19.62 -6.39
C ALA A 194 22.56 -18.50 -7.15
N ILE A 195 21.91 -18.86 -8.25
CA ILE A 195 21.28 -17.92 -9.20
C ILE A 195 19.94 -17.39 -8.69
N PHE A 196 19.16 -18.18 -7.97
CA PHE A 196 17.81 -17.83 -7.54
C PHE A 196 17.83 -16.73 -6.48
N THR A 197 18.76 -16.79 -5.53
CA THR A 197 18.93 -15.73 -4.52
C THR A 197 19.20 -14.38 -5.17
N LYS A 198 20.19 -14.31 -6.06
CA LYS A 198 20.55 -13.08 -6.78
C LYS A 198 19.39 -12.55 -7.61
N THR A 199 18.62 -13.45 -8.20
CA THR A 199 17.49 -13.12 -9.06
C THR A 199 16.31 -12.56 -8.26
N ILE A 200 15.96 -13.19 -7.14
CA ILE A 200 14.89 -12.70 -6.25
C ILE A 200 15.32 -11.37 -5.60
N GLN A 201 16.57 -11.24 -5.17
CA GLN A 201 17.12 -9.96 -4.67
C GLN A 201 17.01 -8.87 -5.74
N GLY A 202 17.42 -9.15 -6.98
CA GLY A 202 17.34 -8.19 -8.09
C GLY A 202 15.90 -7.73 -8.38
N PHE A 203 14.93 -8.65 -8.32
CA PHE A 203 13.51 -8.32 -8.45
C PHE A 203 13.01 -7.43 -7.31
N VAL A 204 13.38 -7.76 -6.07
CA VAL A 204 13.04 -6.98 -4.88
C VAL A 204 13.66 -5.58 -4.97
N ASP A 205 14.93 -5.46 -5.32
CA ASP A 205 15.62 -4.17 -5.50
C ASP A 205 14.96 -3.31 -6.57
N PHE A 206 14.57 -3.92 -7.70
CA PHE A 206 13.79 -3.24 -8.74
C PHE A 206 12.47 -2.71 -8.18
N SER A 207 11.72 -3.55 -7.49
CA SER A 207 10.40 -3.23 -6.94
C SER A 207 10.49 -2.12 -5.88
N LEU A 208 11.48 -2.19 -4.99
CA LEU A 208 11.76 -1.15 -4.00
C LEU A 208 12.18 0.16 -4.65
N LYS A 209 12.90 0.14 -5.78
CA LYS A 209 13.18 1.34 -6.58
C LYS A 209 11.91 1.93 -7.17
N VAL A 210 10.97 1.12 -7.66
CA VAL A 210 9.67 1.63 -8.16
C VAL A 210 8.89 2.33 -7.05
N VAL A 211 8.87 1.76 -5.85
CA VAL A 211 8.17 2.31 -4.67
C VAL A 211 8.85 3.57 -4.13
N SER A 212 10.18 3.55 -3.93
CA SER A 212 10.93 4.72 -3.45
C SER A 212 10.88 5.91 -4.42
N ARG A 213 10.80 5.65 -5.74
CA ARG A 213 10.59 6.70 -6.74
C ARG A 213 9.26 7.45 -6.56
N GLN A 214 8.25 6.83 -5.97
CA GLN A 214 6.96 7.49 -5.68
C GLN A 214 7.15 8.68 -4.72
N ASN A 215 8.01 8.54 -3.70
CA ASN A 215 8.39 9.65 -2.83
C ASN A 215 9.20 10.72 -3.58
N SER A 216 10.09 10.29 -4.49
CA SER A 216 10.95 11.22 -5.26
C SER A 216 10.15 12.14 -6.18
N ILE A 217 9.03 11.66 -6.72
CA ILE A 217 8.11 12.45 -7.55
C ILE A 217 7.00 13.13 -6.74
N LYS A 218 7.05 13.05 -5.40
CA LYS A 218 6.07 13.64 -4.49
C LYS A 218 4.62 13.21 -4.77
N ALA A 219 4.42 11.92 -5.08
CA ALA A 219 3.08 11.39 -5.37
C ALA A 219 2.08 11.60 -4.23
N ILE A 220 2.53 11.63 -2.97
CA ILE A 220 1.68 11.90 -1.81
C ILE A 220 0.96 13.26 -1.87
N ASP A 221 1.59 14.27 -2.47
CA ASP A 221 1.00 15.62 -2.60
C ASP A 221 -0.21 15.61 -3.54
N VAL A 222 -0.21 14.72 -4.55
CA VAL A 222 -1.29 14.56 -5.52
C VAL A 222 -2.41 13.69 -4.96
N PHE A 223 -2.07 12.53 -4.41
CA PHE A 223 -3.08 11.54 -4.01
C PHE A 223 -3.70 11.80 -2.65
N GLN A 224 -3.06 12.59 -1.79
CA GLN A 224 -3.34 12.66 -0.35
C GLN A 224 -2.97 11.35 0.38
N PRO A 225 -2.76 11.37 1.71
CA PRO A 225 -2.18 10.24 2.44
C PRO A 225 -2.94 8.91 2.29
N ASP A 226 -4.27 8.93 2.37
CA ASP A 226 -5.10 7.71 2.31
C ASP A 226 -5.02 6.99 0.96
N LYS A 227 -5.16 7.74 -0.16
CA LYS A 227 -5.04 7.14 -1.50
C LYS A 227 -3.60 6.75 -1.78
N TYR A 228 -2.62 7.53 -1.31
CA TYR A 228 -1.21 7.18 -1.46
C TYR A 228 -0.89 5.87 -0.73
N TYR A 229 -1.33 5.71 0.52
CA TYR A 229 -1.21 4.47 1.27
C TYR A 229 -1.84 3.30 0.50
N PHE A 230 -3.07 3.47 0.01
CA PHE A 230 -3.74 2.45 -0.79
C PHE A 230 -2.94 2.07 -2.05
N ILE A 231 -2.37 3.02 -2.78
CA ILE A 231 -1.52 2.74 -3.94
C ILE A 231 -0.31 1.90 -3.53
N ILE A 232 0.43 2.30 -2.49
CA ILE A 232 1.61 1.59 -2.02
C ILE A 232 1.25 0.18 -1.52
N GLN A 233 0.10 0.03 -0.86
CA GLN A 233 -0.44 -1.26 -0.45
C GLN A 233 -0.71 -2.17 -1.65
N GLN A 234 -1.29 -1.66 -2.74
CA GLN A 234 -1.52 -2.44 -3.96
C GLN A 234 -0.22 -2.84 -4.67
N LEU A 235 0.79 -1.97 -4.65
CA LEU A 235 2.13 -2.33 -5.16
C LEU A 235 2.76 -3.42 -4.30
N TYR A 236 2.67 -3.31 -2.97
CA TYR A 236 3.19 -4.31 -2.05
C TYR A 236 2.51 -5.66 -2.25
N ASP A 237 1.18 -5.69 -2.41
CA ASP A 237 0.41 -6.90 -2.70
C ASP A 237 0.88 -7.57 -4.01
N GLN A 238 1.05 -6.79 -5.09
CA GLN A 238 1.55 -7.30 -6.36
C GLN A 238 2.98 -7.85 -6.24
N ILE A 239 3.86 -7.19 -5.49
CA ILE A 239 5.23 -7.65 -5.25
C ILE A 239 5.21 -8.99 -4.53
N ASN A 240 4.40 -9.15 -3.49
CA ASN A 240 4.28 -10.41 -2.76
C ASN A 240 3.78 -11.56 -3.66
N ILE A 241 2.81 -11.29 -4.53
CA ILE A 241 2.33 -12.28 -5.53
C ILE A 241 3.47 -12.70 -6.47
N CYS A 242 4.26 -11.75 -6.95
CA CYS A 242 5.41 -12.02 -7.81
C CYS A 242 6.51 -12.79 -7.09
N VAL A 243 6.89 -12.39 -5.87
CA VAL A 243 7.88 -13.10 -5.03
C VAL A 243 7.42 -14.52 -4.76
N LEU A 244 6.16 -14.72 -4.35
CA LEU A 244 5.58 -16.05 -4.15
C LEU A 244 5.73 -16.92 -5.41
N THR A 245 5.45 -16.37 -6.59
CA THR A 245 5.60 -17.08 -7.86
C THR A 245 7.05 -17.48 -8.13
N LEU A 246 8.01 -16.60 -7.83
CA LEU A 246 9.44 -16.87 -7.97
C LEU A 246 9.93 -17.93 -6.98
N VAL A 247 9.46 -17.89 -5.73
CA VAL A 247 9.75 -18.89 -4.70
C VAL A 247 9.22 -20.26 -5.11
N ILE A 248 7.97 -20.36 -5.59
CA ILE A 248 7.41 -21.62 -6.11
C ILE A 248 8.22 -22.13 -7.30
N THR A 249 8.66 -21.22 -8.18
CA THR A 249 9.52 -21.57 -9.33
C THR A 249 10.86 -22.13 -8.86
N PHE A 250 11.48 -21.51 -7.86
CA PHE A 250 12.70 -22.02 -7.22
C PHE A 250 12.50 -23.43 -6.65
N THR A 251 11.47 -23.62 -5.81
CA THR A 251 11.16 -24.93 -5.20
C THR A 251 10.96 -26.02 -6.25
N SER A 252 10.30 -25.68 -7.37
CA SER A 252 10.06 -26.59 -8.48
C SER A 252 11.33 -26.94 -9.26
N ILE A 253 12.13 -25.93 -9.66
CA ILE A 253 13.35 -26.16 -10.45
C ILE A 253 14.41 -26.91 -9.64
N ARG A 254 14.58 -26.56 -8.36
CA ARG A 254 15.50 -27.26 -7.44
C ARG A 254 15.00 -28.62 -6.98
N ARG A 255 13.74 -28.97 -7.28
CA ARG A 255 13.11 -30.25 -6.88
C ARG A 255 13.26 -30.54 -5.38
N ILE A 256 13.04 -29.52 -4.55
CA ILE A 256 13.29 -29.59 -3.10
C ILE A 256 12.57 -30.78 -2.46
N SER A 257 11.33 -31.08 -2.87
CA SER A 257 10.59 -32.24 -2.36
C SER A 257 11.24 -33.59 -2.67
N SER A 258 11.93 -33.70 -3.80
CA SER A 258 12.70 -34.90 -4.13
C SER A 258 13.94 -35.04 -3.25
N LEU A 259 14.58 -33.92 -2.88
CA LEU A 259 15.74 -33.92 -1.98
C LEU A 259 15.35 -34.37 -0.55
N GLN A 260 14.15 -34.03 -0.08
CA GLN A 260 13.68 -34.39 1.26
C GLN A 260 13.45 -35.90 1.45
N THR A 261 13.03 -36.61 0.40
CA THR A 261 12.63 -38.02 0.48
C THR A 261 13.80 -38.99 0.33
N GLN A 262 14.94 -38.51 -0.16
CA GLN A 262 16.13 -39.32 -0.42
C GLN A 262 17.10 -39.32 0.77
N LYS A 263 16.66 -39.92 1.89
CA LYS A 263 17.55 -40.22 3.00
C LYS A 263 18.58 -41.28 2.57
N GLY A 264 19.85 -40.89 2.44
CA GLY A 264 20.98 -41.84 2.40
C GLY A 264 21.28 -42.53 1.07
N THR A 265 20.84 -42.02 -0.08
CA THR A 265 21.27 -42.55 -1.39
C THR A 265 22.54 -41.85 -1.89
N LYS A 266 23.52 -42.65 -2.32
CA LYS A 266 24.85 -42.26 -2.88
C LYS A 266 24.83 -41.31 -4.10
N ASP A 267 23.66 -40.89 -4.58
CA ASP A 267 23.47 -40.36 -5.93
C ASP A 267 23.20 -38.85 -6.02
N TYR A 268 23.31 -38.07 -4.93
CA TYR A 268 23.35 -36.61 -5.03
C TYR A 268 24.71 -36.04 -4.61
N PRO A 269 25.30 -35.13 -5.41
CA PRO A 269 26.50 -34.41 -5.02
C PRO A 269 26.18 -33.56 -3.80
N GLU A 270 26.98 -33.68 -2.74
CA GLU A 270 26.94 -32.86 -1.53
C GLU A 270 26.75 -31.36 -1.81
N GLN A 271 27.36 -30.91 -2.91
CA GLN A 271 27.30 -29.55 -3.43
C GLN A 271 25.89 -29.07 -3.81
N ASP A 272 25.03 -29.95 -4.37
CA ASP A 272 23.66 -29.58 -4.77
C ASP A 272 22.81 -29.26 -3.53
N VAL A 273 22.99 -30.00 -2.43
CA VAL A 273 22.26 -29.80 -1.16
C VAL A 273 22.72 -28.51 -0.48
N LEU A 274 24.04 -28.28 -0.41
CA LEU A 274 24.59 -27.04 0.16
C LEU A 274 24.07 -25.79 -0.55
N ILE A 275 24.05 -25.80 -1.89
CA ILE A 275 23.53 -24.66 -2.67
C ILE A 275 22.05 -24.42 -2.34
N VAL A 276 21.23 -25.47 -2.22
CA VAL A 276 19.81 -25.31 -1.87
C VAL A 276 19.64 -24.73 -0.46
N LEU A 277 20.46 -25.15 0.51
CA LEU A 277 20.44 -24.64 1.87
C LEU A 277 20.86 -23.16 1.92
N ASP A 278 21.94 -22.80 1.23
CA ASP A 278 22.43 -21.42 1.12
C ASP A 278 21.43 -20.51 0.42
N GLU A 279 20.81 -20.98 -0.68
CA GLU A 279 19.79 -20.20 -1.39
C GLU A 279 18.52 -20.04 -0.57
N THR A 280 18.06 -21.10 0.10
CA THR A 280 16.84 -21.02 0.91
C THR A 280 17.00 -20.04 2.07
N SER A 281 18.14 -20.11 2.78
CA SER A 281 18.42 -19.18 3.88
C SER A 281 18.53 -17.74 3.40
N SER A 282 19.18 -17.52 2.26
CA SER A 282 19.32 -16.19 1.67
C SER A 282 17.99 -15.63 1.16
N ILE A 283 17.17 -16.43 0.46
CA ILE A 283 15.84 -16.04 -0.02
C ILE A 283 14.95 -15.63 1.17
N SER A 284 14.99 -16.39 2.27
CA SER A 284 14.27 -16.03 3.49
C SER A 284 14.72 -14.66 4.04
N ASN A 285 16.02 -14.42 4.08
CA ASN A 285 16.57 -13.11 4.49
C ASN A 285 16.08 -11.96 3.58
N VAL A 286 16.11 -12.16 2.26
CA VAL A 286 15.60 -11.17 1.30
C VAL A 286 14.14 -10.85 1.57
N ILE A 287 13.32 -11.89 1.80
CA ILE A 287 11.89 -11.75 2.06
C ILE A 287 11.65 -10.96 3.35
N SER A 288 12.32 -11.32 4.44
CA SER A 288 12.22 -10.57 5.70
C SER A 288 12.61 -9.10 5.53
N PHE A 289 13.72 -8.82 4.83
CA PHE A 289 14.21 -7.47 4.62
C PHE A 289 13.19 -6.56 3.92
N TYR A 290 12.61 -7.00 2.80
CA TYR A 290 11.69 -6.13 2.07
C TYR A 290 10.35 -5.99 2.79
N LYS A 291 9.88 -7.02 3.52
CA LYS A 291 8.69 -6.91 4.35
C LYS A 291 8.88 -5.87 5.47
N ASP A 292 10.04 -5.88 6.13
CA ASP A 292 10.40 -4.87 7.15
C ASP A 292 10.46 -3.47 6.53
N TYR A 293 11.06 -3.33 5.34
CA TYR A 293 11.05 -2.07 4.59
C TYR A 293 9.62 -1.58 4.33
N PHE A 294 8.70 -2.42 3.86
CA PHE A 294 7.32 -2.00 3.59
C PHE A 294 6.55 -1.66 4.87
N ASN A 295 6.76 -2.41 5.94
CA ASN A 295 6.13 -2.13 7.24
C ASN A 295 6.57 -0.76 7.77
N ASP A 296 7.87 -0.44 7.70
CA ASP A 296 8.40 0.88 8.06
C ASP A 296 7.91 1.98 7.10
N PHE A 297 7.95 1.72 5.79
CA PHE A 297 7.54 2.69 4.77
C PHE A 297 6.05 3.05 4.88
N LEU A 298 5.17 2.06 4.99
CA LEU A 298 3.73 2.27 5.19
C LEU A 298 3.45 2.91 6.56
N GLY A 299 4.21 2.54 7.60
CA GLY A 299 4.11 3.13 8.93
C GLY A 299 4.40 4.64 8.97
N LYS A 300 5.24 5.14 8.05
CA LYS A 300 5.56 6.57 7.90
C LYS A 300 4.49 7.39 7.18
N ILE A 301 3.49 6.75 6.56
CA ILE A 301 2.41 7.45 5.87
C ILE A 301 1.28 7.75 6.87
N ASN A 302 0.93 9.03 7.02
CA ASN A 302 -0.15 9.52 7.89
C ASN A 302 -1.54 9.25 7.29
N ALA A 303 -1.85 7.99 6.99
CA ALA A 303 -3.17 7.54 6.54
C ALA A 303 -4.09 7.19 7.70
N SER A 304 -5.40 7.20 7.44
CA SER A 304 -6.45 6.80 8.38
C SER A 304 -6.41 5.31 8.73
N ASP A 305 -6.91 4.96 9.92
CA ASP A 305 -6.93 3.57 10.40
C ASP A 305 -7.83 2.67 9.54
N GLU A 306 -8.87 3.23 8.93
CA GLU A 306 -9.77 2.51 8.01
C GLU A 306 -9.02 1.93 6.80
N VAL A 307 -8.03 2.64 6.28
CA VAL A 307 -7.21 2.18 5.15
C VAL A 307 -6.08 1.26 5.65
N LYS A 308 -5.47 1.58 6.79
CA LYS A 308 -4.38 0.80 7.39
C LYS A 308 -4.79 -0.61 7.80
N ASN A 309 -6.02 -0.78 8.28
CA ASN A 309 -6.53 -2.07 8.78
C ASN A 309 -6.95 -3.05 7.67
N LYS A 310 -6.84 -2.67 6.39
CA LYS A 310 -7.15 -3.59 5.29
C LYS A 310 -6.06 -4.66 5.18
N PRO A 311 -6.40 -5.96 5.29
CA PRO A 311 -5.40 -7.01 5.22
C PRO A 311 -4.82 -7.11 3.81
N ILE A 312 -3.54 -7.50 3.74
CA ILE A 312 -2.85 -7.82 2.49
C ILE A 312 -2.78 -9.35 2.39
N GLU A 313 -3.75 -9.96 1.71
CA GLU A 313 -3.90 -11.43 1.68
C GLU A 313 -2.68 -12.14 1.10
N SER A 314 -1.97 -11.52 0.16
CA SER A 314 -0.76 -12.09 -0.44
C SER A 314 0.37 -12.30 0.57
N ILE A 315 0.45 -11.50 1.64
CA ILE A 315 1.45 -11.68 2.70
C ILE A 315 1.27 -13.03 3.36
N LYS A 316 0.02 -13.37 3.73
CA LYS A 316 -0.27 -14.64 4.38
C LYS A 316 0.09 -15.83 3.48
N LYS A 317 -0.25 -15.76 2.19
CA LYS A 317 0.09 -16.82 1.23
C LYS A 317 1.60 -16.99 1.05
N LEU A 318 2.35 -15.87 1.05
CA LEU A 318 3.80 -15.91 0.99
C LEU A 318 4.41 -16.49 2.26
N ASP A 319 3.88 -16.14 3.43
CA ASP A 319 4.32 -16.69 4.71
C ASP A 319 4.07 -18.20 4.80
N ASP A 320 2.87 -18.64 4.39
CA ASP A 320 2.53 -20.07 4.35
C ASP A 320 3.49 -20.87 3.44
N GLU A 321 3.95 -20.29 2.33
CA GLU A 321 4.88 -20.95 1.40
C GLU A 321 6.34 -20.88 1.90
N LEU A 322 6.74 -19.76 2.53
CA LEU A 322 8.04 -19.63 3.17
C LEU A 322 8.20 -20.61 4.32
N ASP A 323 7.16 -20.80 5.14
CA ASP A 323 7.16 -21.77 6.24
C ASP A 323 7.35 -23.21 5.71
N LYS A 324 6.71 -23.58 4.61
CA LYS A 324 6.95 -24.89 3.96
C LYS A 324 8.39 -25.02 3.46
N LEU A 325 8.92 -23.96 2.86
CA LEU A 325 10.29 -23.96 2.36
C LEU A 325 11.29 -24.08 3.52
N LEU A 326 11.07 -23.38 4.64
CA LEU A 326 11.91 -23.44 5.83
C LEU A 326 11.80 -24.77 6.57
N ASN A 327 10.63 -25.40 6.60
CA ASN A 327 10.49 -26.77 7.07
C ASN A 327 11.30 -27.74 6.20
N SER A 328 11.35 -27.49 4.89
CA SER A 328 12.15 -28.28 3.97
C SER A 328 13.65 -28.08 4.20
N PHE A 329 14.06 -26.84 4.45
CA PHE A 329 15.42 -26.50 4.86
C PHE A 329 15.85 -27.29 6.11
N VAL A 330 15.04 -27.32 7.16
CA VAL A 330 15.37 -28.03 8.41
C VAL A 330 15.62 -29.52 8.15
N LEU A 331 14.76 -30.18 7.36
CA LEU A 331 14.90 -31.60 7.06
C LEU A 331 16.14 -31.91 6.20
N LEU A 332 16.45 -31.02 5.25
CA LEU A 332 17.65 -31.14 4.42
C LEU A 332 18.92 -30.92 5.22
N GLU A 333 18.93 -29.90 6.09
CA GLU A 333 20.04 -29.58 6.98
C GLU A 333 20.31 -30.73 7.97
N GLU A 334 19.26 -31.30 8.59
CA GLU A 334 19.37 -32.49 9.44
C GLU A 334 19.98 -33.68 8.70
N SER A 335 19.50 -33.95 7.49
CA SER A 335 20.00 -35.05 6.68
C SER A 335 21.45 -34.84 6.25
N TYR A 336 21.80 -33.61 5.84
CA TYR A 336 23.14 -33.20 5.45
C TYR A 336 24.13 -33.35 6.62
N VAL A 337 23.87 -32.68 7.74
CA VAL A 337 24.74 -32.71 8.92
C VAL A 337 24.92 -34.14 9.43
N SER A 338 23.85 -34.92 9.53
CA SER A 338 23.91 -36.31 9.99
C SER A 338 24.73 -37.19 9.04
N ALA A 339 24.51 -37.07 7.72
CA ALA A 339 25.22 -37.86 6.73
C ALA A 339 26.69 -37.47 6.67
N THR A 340 27.04 -36.19 6.59
CA THR A 340 28.43 -35.71 6.51
C THR A 340 29.22 -36.15 7.72
N LEU A 341 28.66 -36.01 8.93
CA LEU A 341 29.33 -36.44 10.15
C LEU A 341 29.44 -37.97 10.22
N THR A 342 28.38 -38.73 9.94
CA THR A 342 28.44 -40.20 10.02
C THR A 342 29.34 -40.83 8.94
N HIS A 343 29.45 -40.24 7.75
CA HIS A 343 30.30 -40.76 6.68
C HIS A 343 31.78 -40.38 6.86
N SER A 344 32.04 -39.16 7.33
CA SER A 344 33.41 -38.63 7.41
C SER A 344 34.11 -38.99 8.71
N ILE A 345 33.33 -39.28 9.76
CA ILE A 345 33.83 -39.59 11.09
C ILE A 345 33.56 -41.07 11.38
N LYS A 346 34.63 -41.86 11.45
CA LYS A 346 34.53 -43.30 11.79
C LYS A 346 33.98 -43.46 13.21
N GLU A 347 33.19 -44.51 13.45
CA GLU A 347 32.70 -44.84 14.81
C GLU A 347 33.81 -45.03 15.84
N ARG A 348 35.02 -45.42 15.40
CA ARG A 348 36.25 -45.45 16.20
C ARG A 348 37.37 -44.72 15.46
N ILE A 349 37.96 -43.74 16.15
CA ILE A 349 39.01 -42.88 15.61
C ILE A 349 40.26 -43.06 16.46
N LYS A 350 41.43 -43.13 15.82
CA LYS A 350 42.71 -43.15 16.52
C LYS A 350 43.00 -41.77 17.08
N ILE A 351 43.72 -41.65 18.19
CA ILE A 351 44.03 -40.33 18.77
C ILE A 351 44.75 -39.39 17.80
N SER A 352 45.57 -39.94 16.90
CA SER A 352 46.26 -39.20 15.84
C SER A 352 45.33 -38.58 14.80
N GLU A 353 44.10 -39.10 14.65
CA GLU A 353 43.07 -38.63 13.70
C GLU A 353 41.98 -37.82 14.42
N PHE A 354 42.02 -37.72 15.76
CA PHE A 354 40.94 -37.13 16.57
C PHE A 354 40.82 -35.62 16.39
N GLY A 355 41.94 -34.89 16.29
CA GLY A 355 41.94 -33.44 16.08
C GLY A 355 41.27 -33.05 14.75
N GLU A 356 41.61 -33.73 13.66
CA GLU A 356 41.02 -33.50 12.33
C GLU A 356 39.52 -33.81 12.33
N ALA A 357 39.10 -34.90 12.98
CA ALA A 357 37.69 -35.25 13.13
C ALA A 357 36.91 -34.20 13.95
N LEU A 358 37.53 -33.65 14.99
CA LEU A 358 36.96 -32.60 15.82
C LEU A 358 36.79 -31.28 15.05
N ASP A 359 37.81 -30.87 14.30
CA ASP A 359 37.76 -29.68 13.45
C ASP A 359 36.67 -29.80 12.37
N LEU A 360 36.56 -30.96 11.71
CA LEU A 360 35.49 -31.23 10.76
C LEU A 360 34.10 -31.15 11.42
N PHE A 361 33.95 -31.72 12.62
CA PHE A 361 32.68 -31.72 13.34
C PHE A 361 32.22 -30.29 13.64
N PHE A 362 33.08 -29.45 14.22
CA PHE A 362 32.75 -28.06 14.52
C PHE A 362 32.57 -27.22 13.25
N TYR A 363 33.34 -27.47 12.19
CA TYR A 363 33.18 -26.79 10.91
C TYR A 363 31.77 -27.01 10.33
N VAL A 364 31.29 -28.26 10.30
CA VAL A 364 29.94 -28.59 9.80
C VAL A 364 28.85 -27.91 10.62
N LEU A 365 28.97 -27.92 11.96
CA LEU A 365 28.00 -27.25 12.83
C LEU A 365 28.04 -25.73 12.67
N GLN A 366 29.22 -25.13 12.53
CA GLN A 366 29.36 -23.69 12.31
C GLN A 366 28.70 -23.26 10.99
N GLN A 367 28.95 -23.97 9.90
CA GLN A 367 28.33 -23.69 8.61
C GLN A 367 26.80 -23.80 8.67
N SER A 368 26.30 -24.81 9.38
CA SER A 368 24.87 -24.98 9.65
C SER A 368 24.27 -23.82 10.47
N ALA A 369 25.00 -23.33 11.48
CA ALA A 369 24.61 -22.18 12.28
C ALA A 369 24.58 -20.89 11.46
N GLU A 370 25.59 -20.65 10.62
CA GLU A 370 25.66 -19.47 9.75
C GLU A 370 24.45 -19.41 8.80
N ARG A 371 24.11 -20.53 8.15
CA ARG A 371 22.92 -20.63 7.28
C ARG A 371 21.62 -20.37 8.05
N VAL A 372 21.42 -21.01 9.21
CA VAL A 372 20.13 -20.89 9.91
C VAL A 372 19.86 -19.47 10.41
N VAL A 373 20.90 -18.70 10.74
CA VAL A 373 20.77 -17.31 11.20
C VAL A 373 20.26 -16.40 10.08
N LEU A 374 20.64 -16.68 8.83
CA LEU A 374 20.15 -15.94 7.66
C LEU A 374 18.66 -16.19 7.42
N THR A 375 18.09 -17.32 7.87
CA THR A 375 16.65 -17.59 7.68
C THR A 375 15.75 -16.57 8.36
N LYS A 376 16.23 -15.88 9.41
CA LYS A 376 15.44 -15.00 10.29
C LYS A 376 14.21 -15.66 10.93
N SER A 377 14.08 -16.98 10.83
CA SER A 377 12.99 -17.73 11.43
C SER A 377 13.40 -18.33 12.76
N PHE A 378 12.75 -17.88 13.82
CA PHE A 378 13.00 -18.36 15.17
C PHE A 378 12.77 -19.88 15.30
N GLN A 379 11.71 -20.40 14.70
CA GLN A 379 11.37 -21.82 14.75
C GLN A 379 12.45 -22.66 14.07
N THR A 380 12.92 -22.21 12.90
CA THR A 380 14.00 -22.86 12.15
C THR A 380 15.32 -22.82 12.92
N ILE A 381 15.68 -21.68 13.51
CA ILE A 381 16.87 -21.54 14.38
C ILE A 381 16.82 -22.52 15.55
N CYS A 382 15.68 -22.62 16.24
CA CYS A 382 15.53 -23.54 17.37
C CYS A 382 15.67 -25.00 16.94
N ALA A 383 15.08 -25.38 15.80
CA ALA A 383 15.17 -26.74 15.28
C ALA A 383 16.63 -27.15 14.99
N ILE A 384 17.40 -26.26 14.34
CA ILE A 384 18.81 -26.53 14.02
C ILE A 384 19.70 -26.53 15.26
N ILE A 385 19.47 -25.66 16.24
CA ILE A 385 20.22 -25.71 17.51
C ILE A 385 19.96 -27.03 18.24
N ASN A 386 18.71 -27.51 18.27
CA ASN A 386 18.39 -28.80 18.87
C ASN A 386 19.07 -29.95 18.12
N LEU A 387 19.13 -29.89 16.80
CA LEU A 387 19.90 -30.82 15.98
C LEU A 387 21.39 -30.80 16.38
N HIS A 388 22.02 -29.62 16.50
CA HIS A 388 23.43 -29.51 16.89
C HIS A 388 23.69 -30.15 18.26
N VAL A 389 22.84 -29.87 19.24
CA VAL A 389 22.94 -30.50 20.56
C VAL A 389 22.80 -32.02 20.46
N ASN A 390 21.87 -32.52 19.66
CA ASN A 390 21.69 -33.95 19.47
C ASN A 390 22.92 -34.59 18.79
N MET A 391 23.53 -33.92 17.81
CA MET A 391 24.77 -34.40 17.18
C MET A 391 25.92 -34.44 18.18
N ILE A 392 26.07 -33.41 19.02
CA ILE A 392 27.10 -33.39 20.06
C ILE A 392 26.90 -34.55 21.05
N LYS A 393 25.66 -34.76 21.51
CA LYS A 393 25.33 -35.82 22.47
C LYS A 393 25.48 -37.22 21.91
N SER A 394 25.02 -37.44 20.68
CA SER A 394 24.93 -38.77 20.09
C SER A 394 26.21 -39.19 19.35
N TYR A 395 27.04 -38.24 18.91
CA TYR A 395 28.24 -38.52 18.13
C TYR A 395 29.53 -38.01 18.78
N LEU A 396 29.64 -36.70 19.04
CA LEU A 396 30.91 -36.11 19.52
C LEU A 396 31.31 -36.66 20.89
N LEU A 397 30.36 -36.74 21.84
CA LEU A 397 30.63 -37.25 23.19
C LEU A 397 31.04 -38.74 23.18
N PRO A 398 30.29 -39.67 22.56
CA PRO A 398 30.72 -41.07 22.44
C PRO A 398 32.06 -41.25 21.73
N MET A 399 32.30 -40.51 20.63
CA MET A 399 33.57 -40.53 19.91
C MET A 399 34.73 -40.15 20.83
N THR A 400 34.60 -39.04 21.56
CA THR A 400 35.63 -38.58 22.50
C THR A 400 35.86 -39.58 23.63
N LYS A 401 34.78 -40.13 24.21
CA LYS A 401 34.89 -41.18 25.25
C LYS A 401 35.62 -42.42 24.74
N ASN A 402 35.37 -42.84 23.50
CA ASN A 402 36.03 -43.99 22.88
C ASN A 402 37.53 -43.72 22.66
N VAL A 403 37.90 -42.53 22.13
CA VAL A 403 39.33 -42.18 21.94
C VAL A 403 40.08 -42.17 23.26
N VAL A 404 39.50 -41.57 24.32
CA VAL A 404 40.13 -41.56 25.65
C VAL A 404 40.28 -42.98 26.19
N ARG A 405 39.23 -43.81 26.11
CA ARG A 405 39.28 -45.21 26.58
C ARG A 405 40.33 -46.05 25.85
N ASP A 406 40.41 -45.91 24.52
CA ASP A 406 41.30 -46.73 23.68
C ASP A 406 42.79 -46.32 23.81
N ASN A 407 43.08 -45.09 24.21
CA ASN A 407 44.47 -44.59 24.35
C ASN A 407 44.99 -44.58 25.79
N THR A 408 44.13 -44.87 26.77
CA THR A 408 44.55 -45.03 28.16
C THR A 408 44.63 -46.52 28.48
N SER A 409 45.83 -47.04 28.69
CA SER A 409 45.98 -48.32 29.41
C SER A 409 45.23 -48.19 30.74
N PHE A 410 44.38 -49.17 31.06
CA PHE A 410 43.33 -49.22 32.09
C PHE A 410 43.68 -48.83 33.55
N THR A 411 44.79 -48.13 33.83
CA THR A 411 45.36 -47.92 35.16
C THR A 411 45.90 -46.52 35.49
N ASN A 412 45.82 -45.50 34.61
CA ASN A 412 46.36 -44.15 34.92
C ASN A 412 45.30 -43.18 35.46
N VAL A 413 45.59 -42.50 36.58
CA VAL A 413 44.72 -41.49 37.24
C VAL A 413 44.23 -40.38 36.28
N LEU A 414 45.06 -40.01 35.31
CA LEU A 414 44.76 -39.02 34.26
C LEU A 414 43.60 -39.43 33.35
N SER A 415 43.37 -40.73 33.11
CA SER A 415 42.24 -41.19 32.28
C SER A 415 40.90 -41.05 32.99
N LYS A 416 40.90 -41.23 34.31
CA LYS A 416 39.72 -41.03 35.15
C LYS A 416 39.36 -39.55 35.24
N GLU A 417 40.34 -38.67 35.38
CA GLU A 417 40.14 -37.22 35.37
C GLU A 417 39.63 -36.72 34.01
N ALA A 418 40.19 -37.19 32.89
CA ALA A 418 39.72 -36.85 31.55
C ALA A 418 38.27 -37.32 31.29
N LEU A 419 37.91 -38.55 31.69
CA LEU A 419 36.54 -39.05 31.59
C LEU A 419 35.57 -38.24 32.46
N THR A 420 35.99 -37.84 33.66
CA THR A 420 35.18 -36.97 34.55
C THR A 420 34.99 -35.58 33.94
N CYS A 421 36.00 -35.06 33.23
CA CYS A 421 35.91 -33.80 32.50
C CYS A 421 34.95 -33.91 31.32
N ILE A 422 34.96 -35.02 30.58
CA ILE A 422 33.99 -35.28 29.50
C ILE A 422 32.57 -35.42 30.04
N ASP A 423 32.37 -36.11 31.17
CA ASP A 423 31.06 -36.21 31.84
C ASP A 423 30.60 -34.84 32.37
N SER A 424 31.53 -33.98 32.81
CA SER A 424 31.25 -32.58 33.14
C SER A 424 30.90 -31.74 31.91
N CYS A 425 31.55 -31.97 30.77
CA CYS A 425 31.20 -31.35 29.48
C CYS A 425 29.81 -31.79 29.03
N GLU A 426 29.46 -33.07 29.17
CA GLU A 426 28.11 -33.58 28.91
C GLU A 426 27.07 -32.88 29.79
N ALA A 427 27.34 -32.75 31.09
CA ALA A 427 26.50 -32.00 32.02
C ALA A 427 26.38 -30.51 31.64
N ASN A 428 27.48 -29.89 31.18
CA ASN A 428 27.49 -28.51 30.70
C ASN A 428 26.72 -28.34 29.39
N ILE A 429 26.81 -29.28 28.45
CA ILE A 429 26.03 -29.29 27.20
C ILE A 429 24.54 -29.50 27.49
N ILE A 430 24.19 -30.37 28.45
CA ILE A 430 22.81 -30.56 28.90
C ILE A 430 22.28 -29.29 29.60
N LYS A 431 23.12 -28.62 30.40
CA LYS A 431 22.82 -27.35 31.05
C LYS A 431 22.68 -26.21 30.02
N LEU A 432 23.52 -26.18 28.99
CA LEU A 432 23.45 -25.25 27.87
C LEU A 432 22.13 -25.45 27.12
N HIS A 433 21.80 -26.69 26.74
CA HIS A 433 20.55 -27.03 26.07
C HIS A 433 19.30 -26.66 26.87
N SER A 434 19.29 -26.95 28.17
CA SER A 434 18.17 -26.58 29.06
C SER A 434 18.08 -25.07 29.27
N THR A 435 19.21 -24.37 29.42
CA THR A 435 19.26 -22.90 29.53
C THR A 435 18.85 -22.22 28.22
N LEU A 436 19.27 -22.77 27.08
CA LEU A 436 18.88 -22.34 25.74
C LEU A 436 17.38 -22.49 25.55
N SER A 437 16.82 -23.68 25.79
CA SER A 437 15.37 -23.93 25.70
C SER A 437 14.56 -22.99 26.62
N LEU A 438 15.05 -22.69 27.81
CA LEU A 438 14.37 -21.82 28.77
C LEU A 438 14.48 -20.33 28.38
N LYS A 439 15.66 -19.86 27.95
CA LYS A 439 15.88 -18.48 27.47
C LYS A 439 15.16 -18.20 26.15
N ILE A 440 15.15 -19.16 25.22
CA ILE A 440 14.40 -19.12 23.96
C ILE A 440 12.89 -18.94 24.23
N ASN A 441 12.32 -19.73 25.16
CA ASN A 441 10.92 -19.58 25.58
C ASN A 441 10.61 -18.26 26.29
N THR A 442 11.58 -17.69 27.01
CA THR A 442 11.40 -16.43 27.75
C THR A 442 11.51 -15.21 26.83
N LEU A 443 12.38 -15.26 25.82
CA LEU A 443 12.61 -14.17 24.85
C LEU A 443 11.59 -14.12 23.72
N TRP A 444 10.87 -15.21 23.43
CA TRP A 444 9.63 -15.20 22.63
C TRP A 444 8.63 -14.13 23.11
N ARG A 445 8.69 -13.76 24.39
CA ARG A 445 7.84 -12.69 24.96
C ARG A 445 8.33 -11.26 24.69
N ASN A 446 9.60 -11.04 24.31
CA ASN A 446 10.25 -9.70 24.34
C ASN A 446 11.03 -9.24 23.08
N ASN A 447 10.99 -10.00 21.98
CA ASN A 447 11.18 -9.57 20.57
C ASN A 447 12.41 -8.71 20.12
N SER A 448 13.46 -8.47 20.91
CA SER A 448 14.46 -7.42 20.55
C SER A 448 15.95 -7.78 20.59
N LYS A 449 16.38 -9.03 20.84
CA LYS A 449 17.82 -9.36 20.98
C LYS A 449 18.21 -10.72 20.38
N TYR A 450 18.01 -10.90 19.09
CA TYR A 450 18.27 -12.18 18.40
C TYR A 450 19.74 -12.38 17.97
N LEU A 451 20.42 -11.33 17.50
CA LEU A 451 21.82 -11.40 17.00
C LEU A 451 22.87 -11.58 18.10
N GLU A 452 22.63 -10.99 19.28
CA GLU A 452 23.55 -11.07 20.43
C GLU A 452 23.64 -12.52 20.95
N MET A 453 22.54 -13.28 20.88
CA MET A 453 22.46 -14.68 21.30
C MET A 453 23.20 -15.63 20.36
N VAL A 454 23.11 -15.43 19.04
CA VAL A 454 23.81 -16.25 18.05
C VAL A 454 25.33 -16.15 18.24
N ASN A 455 25.85 -14.94 18.44
CA ASN A 455 27.27 -14.73 18.68
C ASN A 455 27.71 -15.36 20.01
N THR A 456 26.94 -15.19 21.09
CA THR A 456 27.27 -15.79 22.39
C THR A 456 27.25 -17.33 22.32
N ASN A 457 26.33 -17.91 21.56
CA ASN A 457 26.24 -19.37 21.38
C ASN A 457 27.38 -19.92 20.50
N LEU A 458 27.89 -19.13 19.56
CA LEU A 458 29.11 -19.44 18.82
C LEU A 458 30.31 -19.42 19.77
N ASP A 459 30.39 -18.43 20.66
CA ASP A 459 31.46 -18.31 21.67
C ASP A 459 31.46 -19.50 22.65
N ASP A 460 30.29 -19.99 23.08
CA ASP A 460 30.18 -21.18 23.93
C ASP A 460 30.55 -22.50 23.19
N LEU A 461 30.26 -22.59 21.89
CA LEU A 461 30.72 -23.69 21.03
C LEU A 461 32.24 -23.64 20.83
N LEU A 462 32.81 -22.44 20.66
CA LEU A 462 34.26 -22.21 20.58
C LEU A 462 34.95 -22.56 21.91
N ALA A 463 34.38 -22.17 23.05
CA ALA A 463 34.90 -22.56 24.37
C ALA A 463 34.85 -24.09 24.58
N THR A 464 33.81 -24.75 24.07
CA THR A 464 33.70 -26.22 24.08
C THR A 464 34.78 -26.86 23.20
N ARG A 465 35.05 -26.28 22.01
CA ARG A 465 36.15 -26.71 21.13
C ARG A 465 37.51 -26.58 21.83
N GLU A 466 37.81 -25.44 22.45
CA GLU A 466 39.06 -25.22 23.19
C GLU A 466 39.26 -26.27 24.30
N LEU A 467 38.19 -26.62 25.02
CA LEU A 467 38.19 -27.68 26.04
C LEU A 467 38.55 -29.05 25.45
N PHE A 468 37.99 -29.41 24.29
CA PHE A 468 38.34 -30.68 23.64
C PHE A 468 39.71 -30.67 22.96
N THR A 469 40.17 -29.54 22.42
CA THR A 469 41.54 -29.38 21.89
C THR A 469 42.59 -29.51 23.00
N SER A 470 42.27 -29.07 24.22
CA SER A 470 43.15 -29.28 25.39
C SER A 470 43.29 -30.75 25.82
N LEU A 471 42.35 -31.61 25.42
CA LEU A 471 42.38 -33.05 25.67
C LEU A 471 43.12 -33.84 24.58
N SER A 472 43.41 -33.22 23.42
CA SER A 472 44.15 -33.86 22.31
C SER A 472 45.65 -33.60 22.32
N ASN A 473 46.11 -32.62 23.09
CA ASN A 473 47.53 -32.33 23.37
C ASN A 473 47.92 -32.98 24.70
#